data_AF-A0A8T4LXV7-F1
#
_entry.id   AF-A0A8T4LXV7-F1
#
_cell.length_a   1.000
_cell.length_b   1.000
_cell.length_c   1.000
_cell.angle_alpha   90.00
_cell.angle_beta   90.00
_cell.angle_gamma   90.00
#
_symmetry.space_group_name_H-M   'P 1'
#
loop_
_entity.id
_entity.type
_entity.pdbx_description
1 polymer ?
#
loop_
_entity_poly.entity_id
_entity_poly.type
_entity_poly.pdbx_seq_one_letter_code
_entity_poly.pdbx_strand_id
1 'polypeptide(L)'
;MIGKMVTQPKPVSLAQVEEILSKRSADGDFGYEQQKSFDYAKRFAKVSARKAAELMGQLQEEFGVPYEAAVKIVDVMPKHPAQLRVLLAGTVSEEKQKKMLEVLSKVKIKHVEDGAEAVVQAETPAEEAQVKVEEGEQSQKKKDAQDGEKEGAVETGEVEKKVKKAKKDKEL
;
A
#
# COMPACT_ATOMS: atom_id res chain seq x y z
N MET A 1 14.38 -14.84 18.82
CA MET A 1 15.39 -15.13 17.76
C MET A 1 15.06 -16.48 17.15
N ILE A 2 15.25 -16.63 15.83
CA ILE A 2 15.03 -17.91 15.14
C ILE A 2 16.32 -18.72 15.23
N GLY A 3 16.28 -19.88 15.90
CA GLY A 3 17.44 -20.76 16.06
C GLY A 3 18.57 -20.17 16.93
N LYS A 4 19.75 -20.82 16.88
CA LYS A 4 20.95 -20.42 17.65
C LYS A 4 21.83 -19.41 16.92
N MET A 5 21.93 -19.50 15.58
CA MET A 5 22.68 -18.58 14.72
C MET A 5 22.13 -18.62 13.29
N VAL A 6 22.30 -17.53 12.54
CA VAL A 6 22.00 -17.46 11.10
C VAL A 6 23.31 -17.60 10.34
N THR A 7 23.42 -18.63 9.49
CA THR A 7 24.66 -18.93 8.77
C THR A 7 24.71 -18.31 7.38
N GLN A 8 23.60 -18.35 6.63
CA GLN A 8 23.54 -17.87 5.25
C GLN A 8 22.17 -17.23 4.94
N PRO A 9 21.98 -15.94 5.22
CA PRO A 9 20.79 -15.24 4.76
C PRO A 9 20.87 -15.06 3.24
N LYS A 10 19.81 -15.42 2.52
CA LYS A 10 19.72 -15.23 1.08
C LYS A 10 18.38 -14.56 0.75
N PRO A 11 18.39 -13.41 0.05
CA PRO A 11 17.15 -12.77 -0.39
C PRO A 11 16.44 -13.64 -1.44
N VAL A 12 15.13 -13.52 -1.50
CA VAL A 12 14.29 -14.23 -2.47
C VAL A 12 13.37 -13.25 -3.18
N SER A 13 13.07 -13.50 -4.45
CA SER A 13 12.16 -12.67 -5.24
C SER A 13 10.70 -12.95 -4.89
N LEU A 14 9.79 -12.04 -5.24
CA LEU A 14 8.34 -12.22 -5.04
C LEU A 14 7.82 -13.47 -5.75
N ALA A 15 8.37 -13.80 -6.91
CA ALA A 15 8.03 -15.02 -7.64
C ALA A 15 8.43 -16.29 -6.86
N GLN A 16 9.57 -16.25 -6.15
CA GLN A 16 10.00 -17.35 -5.28
C GLN A 16 9.16 -17.39 -3.99
N VAL A 17 8.80 -16.23 -3.43
CA VAL A 17 7.92 -16.16 -2.26
C VAL A 17 6.54 -16.72 -2.58
N GLU A 18 5.96 -16.39 -3.75
CA GLU A 18 4.71 -16.98 -4.26
C GLU A 18 4.79 -18.50 -4.27
N GLU A 19 5.88 -19.07 -4.81
CA GLU A 19 6.08 -20.52 -4.85
C GLU A 19 6.25 -21.13 -3.46
N ILE A 20 7.06 -20.52 -2.59
CA ILE A 20 7.33 -21.02 -1.23
C ILE A 20 6.03 -21.05 -0.41
N LEU A 21 5.25 -19.96 -0.44
CA LEU A 21 3.99 -19.88 0.27
C LEU A 21 2.95 -20.81 -0.36
N SER A 22 2.86 -20.91 -1.69
CA SER A 22 1.96 -21.86 -2.33
C SER A 22 2.25 -23.32 -1.97
N LYS A 23 3.51 -23.67 -1.70
CA LYS A 23 3.85 -25.01 -1.19
C LYS A 23 3.45 -25.15 0.28
N ARG A 24 3.75 -24.15 1.10
CA ARG A 24 3.39 -24.16 2.54
C ARG A 24 1.89 -24.20 2.77
N SER A 25 1.05 -23.62 1.90
CA SER A 25 -0.42 -23.68 2.06
C SER A 25 -0.98 -25.11 2.02
N ALA A 26 -0.23 -26.07 1.47
CA ALA A 26 -0.64 -27.48 1.51
C ALA A 26 -0.51 -28.11 2.92
N ASP A 27 0.32 -27.55 3.79
CA ASP A 27 0.60 -28.09 5.13
C ASP A 27 -0.38 -27.58 6.20
N GLY A 28 -1.36 -26.76 5.81
CA GLY A 28 -2.39 -26.19 6.68
C GLY A 28 -2.59 -24.69 6.47
N ASP A 29 -3.67 -24.19 7.05
CA ASP A 29 -4.16 -22.84 6.82
C ASP A 29 -3.17 -21.75 7.25
N PHE A 30 -3.26 -20.60 6.56
CA PHE A 30 -2.49 -19.42 6.88
C PHE A 30 -3.14 -18.58 7.97
N GLY A 31 -2.28 -17.99 8.82
CA GLY A 31 -2.66 -16.83 9.62
C GLY A 31 -2.88 -15.58 8.75
N TYR A 32 -3.42 -14.51 9.34
CA TYR A 32 -3.77 -13.29 8.62
C TYR A 32 -2.57 -12.68 7.85
N GLU A 33 -1.42 -12.51 8.50
CA GLU A 33 -0.23 -11.90 7.90
C GLU A 33 0.37 -12.80 6.80
N GLN A 34 0.29 -14.12 6.97
CA GLN A 34 0.76 -15.09 5.98
C GLN A 34 -0.11 -15.04 4.74
N GLN A 35 -1.44 -14.99 4.91
CA GLN A 35 -2.37 -14.85 3.80
C GLN A 35 -2.14 -13.53 3.05
N LYS A 36 -1.99 -12.41 3.76
CA LYS A 36 -1.68 -11.11 3.14
C LYS A 36 -0.35 -11.12 2.39
N SER A 37 0.67 -11.77 2.93
CA SER A 37 1.96 -11.91 2.27
C SER A 37 1.85 -12.77 1.00
N PHE A 38 1.05 -13.84 1.04
CA PHE A 38 0.81 -14.69 -0.12
C PHE A 38 0.02 -13.95 -1.21
N ASP A 39 -1.04 -13.24 -0.83
CA ASP A 39 -1.84 -12.43 -1.76
C ASP A 39 -0.98 -11.36 -2.44
N TYR A 40 -0.12 -10.69 -1.66
CA TYR A 40 0.83 -9.71 -2.19
C TYR A 40 1.82 -10.36 -3.18
N ALA A 41 2.46 -11.46 -2.79
CA ALA A 41 3.40 -12.16 -3.66
C ALA A 41 2.73 -12.61 -4.95
N LYS A 42 1.50 -13.16 -4.88
CA LYS A 42 0.72 -13.58 -6.03
C LYS A 42 0.36 -12.43 -6.95
N ARG A 43 0.01 -11.26 -6.41
CA ARG A 43 -0.33 -10.07 -7.20
C ARG A 43 0.89 -9.46 -7.89
N PHE A 44 2.01 -9.35 -7.18
CA PHE A 44 3.18 -8.60 -7.64
C PHE A 44 4.28 -9.47 -8.25
N ALA A 45 4.19 -10.80 -8.19
CA ALA A 45 5.08 -11.70 -8.92
C ALA A 45 4.88 -11.55 -10.43
N LYS A 46 5.80 -10.82 -11.07
CA LYS A 46 5.73 -10.53 -12.50
C LYS A 46 6.05 -11.73 -13.39
N VAL A 47 6.79 -12.71 -12.87
CA VAL A 47 7.26 -13.89 -13.62
C VAL A 47 7.11 -15.15 -12.76
N SER A 48 7.37 -16.33 -13.33
CA SER A 48 7.43 -17.58 -12.56
C SER A 48 8.72 -17.66 -11.74
N ALA A 49 8.73 -18.43 -10.66
CA ALA A 49 9.93 -18.64 -9.82
C ALA A 49 11.12 -19.16 -10.63
N ARG A 50 10.88 -20.11 -11.55
CA ARG A 50 11.89 -20.60 -12.49
C ARG A 50 12.46 -19.46 -13.35
N LYS A 51 11.59 -18.65 -13.96
CA LYS A 51 12.05 -17.58 -14.85
C LYS A 51 12.76 -16.48 -14.08
N ALA A 52 12.31 -16.18 -12.86
CA ALA A 52 13.02 -15.28 -11.95
C ALA A 52 14.43 -15.78 -11.64
N ALA A 53 14.60 -17.06 -11.33
CA ALA A 53 15.92 -17.65 -11.07
C ALA A 53 16.85 -17.56 -12.29
N GLU A 54 16.34 -17.88 -13.48
CA GLU A 54 17.09 -17.75 -14.74
C GLU A 54 17.54 -16.30 -14.98
N LEU A 55 16.63 -15.33 -14.83
CA LEU A 55 16.94 -13.91 -15.01
C LEU A 55 17.95 -13.39 -13.99
N MET A 56 17.81 -13.77 -12.72
CA MET A 56 18.79 -13.38 -11.69
C MET A 56 20.18 -13.93 -12.05
N GLY A 57 20.28 -15.19 -12.47
CA GLY A 57 21.55 -15.79 -12.91
C GLY A 57 22.17 -15.00 -14.07
N GLN A 58 21.39 -14.74 -15.13
CA GLN A 58 21.85 -13.92 -16.26
C GLN A 58 22.33 -12.52 -15.84
N LEU A 59 21.58 -11.86 -14.95
CA LEU A 59 21.95 -10.53 -14.44
C LEU A 59 23.28 -10.56 -13.66
N GLN A 60 23.54 -11.62 -12.89
CA GLN A 60 24.79 -11.78 -12.15
C GLN A 60 25.96 -12.12 -13.07
N GLU A 61 25.79 -13.10 -13.96
CA GLU A 61 26.86 -13.64 -14.80
C GLU A 61 27.26 -12.68 -15.92
N GLU A 62 26.30 -12.10 -16.64
CA GLU A 62 26.58 -11.27 -17.82
C GLU A 62 26.88 -9.81 -17.44
N PHE A 63 26.25 -9.31 -16.38
CA PHE A 63 26.31 -7.89 -16.03
C PHE A 63 27.02 -7.60 -14.70
N GLY A 64 27.37 -8.63 -13.92
CA GLY A 64 28.03 -8.47 -12.63
C GLY A 64 27.13 -7.82 -11.58
N VAL A 65 25.81 -7.94 -11.73
CA VAL A 65 24.85 -7.33 -10.81
C VAL A 65 24.90 -8.06 -9.46
N PRO A 66 24.97 -7.35 -8.31
CA PRO A 66 24.88 -7.99 -7.00
C PRO A 66 23.58 -8.77 -6.84
N TYR A 67 23.61 -9.89 -6.13
CA TYR A 67 22.44 -10.78 -6.00
C TYR A 67 21.19 -10.05 -5.48
N GLU A 68 21.34 -9.20 -4.46
CA GLU A 68 20.27 -8.38 -3.90
C GLU A 68 19.63 -7.44 -4.93
N ALA A 69 20.45 -6.81 -5.76
CA ALA A 69 19.96 -5.94 -6.83
C ALA A 69 19.29 -6.75 -7.95
N ALA A 70 19.79 -7.94 -8.27
CA ALA A 70 19.17 -8.84 -9.25
C ALA A 70 17.77 -9.26 -8.81
N VAL A 71 17.60 -9.59 -7.52
CA VAL A 71 16.27 -9.88 -6.92
C VAL A 71 15.32 -8.71 -7.15
N LYS A 72 15.75 -7.46 -6.85
CA LYS A 72 14.90 -6.28 -7.02
C LYS A 72 14.63 -5.92 -8.47
N ILE A 73 15.56 -6.14 -9.38
CA ILE A 73 15.34 -5.97 -10.82
C ILE A 73 14.26 -6.93 -11.31
N VAL A 74 14.27 -8.19 -10.86
CA VAL A 74 13.26 -9.18 -11.25
C VAL A 74 11.89 -8.88 -10.62
N ASP A 75 11.85 -8.39 -9.38
CA ASP A 75 10.59 -7.97 -8.74
C ASP A 75 9.98 -6.75 -9.45
N VAL A 76 10.81 -5.77 -9.83
CA VAL A 76 10.36 -4.51 -10.41
C VAL A 76 10.18 -4.58 -11.92
N MET A 77 10.91 -5.44 -12.65
CA MET A 77 10.93 -5.50 -14.12
C MET A 77 11.00 -4.11 -14.76
N PRO A 78 12.12 -3.38 -14.58
CA PRO A 78 12.23 -2.00 -15.04
C PRO A 78 12.08 -1.88 -16.55
N LYS A 79 11.34 -0.85 -16.99
CA LYS A 79 11.12 -0.53 -18.42
C LYS A 79 12.02 0.62 -18.90
N HIS A 80 12.54 1.43 -17.98
CA HIS A 80 13.30 2.64 -18.29
C HIS A 80 14.68 2.65 -17.64
N PRO A 81 15.70 3.26 -18.27
CA PRO A 81 17.06 3.36 -17.72
C PRO A 81 17.14 4.03 -16.36
N ALA A 82 16.26 5.01 -16.09
CA ALA A 82 16.19 5.68 -14.79
C ALA A 82 15.82 4.71 -13.65
N GLN A 83 14.93 3.74 -13.90
CA GLN A 83 14.54 2.74 -12.91
C GLN A 83 15.71 1.81 -12.58
N LEU A 84 16.48 1.38 -13.59
CA LEU A 84 17.69 0.58 -13.37
C LEU A 84 18.74 1.33 -12.54
N ARG A 85 18.94 2.62 -12.80
CA ARG A 85 19.86 3.46 -12.02
C ARG A 85 19.47 3.51 -10.54
N VAL A 86 18.18 3.64 -10.25
CA VAL A 86 17.65 3.63 -8.88
C VAL A 86 17.89 2.27 -8.21
N LEU A 87 17.64 1.17 -8.92
CA LEU A 87 17.78 -0.19 -8.37
C LEU A 87 19.23 -0.61 -8.13
N LEU A 88 20.17 -0.13 -8.95
CA LEU A 88 21.59 -0.48 -8.88
C LEU A 88 22.39 0.46 -7.97
N ALA A 89 21.79 1.57 -7.52
CA ALA A 89 22.42 2.59 -6.67
C ALA A 89 23.83 3.03 -7.16
N GLY A 90 24.04 3.04 -8.48
CA GLY A 90 25.35 3.27 -9.07
C GLY A 90 25.30 3.60 -10.56
N THR A 91 26.44 4.06 -11.10
CA THR A 91 26.57 4.46 -12.50
C THR A 91 26.93 3.25 -13.36
N VAL A 92 25.92 2.61 -13.95
CA VAL A 92 26.11 1.61 -15.01
C VAL A 92 26.23 2.31 -16.35
N SER A 93 27.09 1.85 -17.25
CA SER A 93 27.21 2.44 -18.59
C SER A 93 25.89 2.33 -19.35
N GLU A 94 25.58 3.31 -20.21
CA GLU A 94 24.33 3.31 -20.98
C GLU A 94 24.18 2.06 -21.85
N GLU A 95 25.28 1.56 -22.40
CA GLU A 95 25.29 0.33 -23.20
C GLU A 95 24.85 -0.90 -22.38
N LYS A 96 25.36 -1.04 -21.15
CA LYS A 96 24.96 -2.11 -20.24
C LYS A 96 23.49 -1.98 -19.86
N GLN A 97 23.02 -0.76 -19.56
CA GLN A 97 21.61 -0.51 -19.25
C GLN A 97 20.68 -0.92 -20.40
N LYS A 98 21.03 -0.55 -21.64
CA LYS A 98 20.25 -0.93 -22.84
C LYS A 98 20.16 -2.45 -23.01
N LYS A 99 21.29 -3.15 -22.89
CA LYS A 99 21.35 -4.62 -22.97
C LYS A 99 20.52 -5.29 -21.86
N MET A 100 20.60 -4.80 -20.63
CA MET A 100 19.80 -5.33 -19.52
C MET A 100 18.29 -5.16 -19.79
N LEU A 101 17.86 -3.98 -20.26
CA LEU A 101 16.45 -3.75 -20.61
C LEU A 101 15.98 -4.66 -21.75
N GLU A 102 16.85 -4.96 -22.72
CA GLU A 102 16.55 -5.88 -23.82
C GLU A 102 16.36 -7.33 -23.33
N VAL A 103 17.16 -7.78 -22.36
CA VAL A 103 16.98 -9.10 -21.73
C VAL A 103 15.64 -9.16 -21.00
N LEU A 104 15.29 -8.10 -20.26
CA LEU A 104 14.05 -8.03 -19.49
C LEU A 104 12.80 -7.93 -20.37
N SER A 105 12.86 -7.21 -21.50
CA SER A 105 11.70 -7.00 -22.39
C SER A 105 11.26 -8.25 -23.14
N LYS A 106 12.17 -9.22 -23.33
CA LYS A 106 11.88 -10.52 -23.96
C LYS A 106 10.99 -11.42 -23.10
N VAL A 107 10.84 -11.10 -21.81
CA VAL A 107 10.10 -11.95 -20.86
C VAL A 107 8.63 -11.51 -20.78
N LYS A 108 7.73 -12.48 -20.99
CA LYS A 108 6.30 -12.28 -20.79
C LYS A 108 6.00 -12.13 -19.29
N ILE A 109 5.34 -11.03 -18.94
CA ILE A 109 4.94 -10.71 -17.56
C ILE A 109 3.54 -11.30 -17.29
N LYS A 110 3.35 -11.92 -16.12
CA LYS A 110 2.08 -12.50 -15.65
C LYS A 110 1.00 -11.44 -15.40
N HIS A 111 1.39 -10.31 -14.79
CA HIS A 111 0.51 -9.22 -14.39
C HIS A 111 1.03 -7.89 -14.96
N VAL A 112 0.37 -7.38 -16.00
CA VAL A 112 0.57 -6.02 -16.49
C VAL A 112 -0.41 -5.14 -15.72
N GLU A 113 0.04 -4.52 -14.64
CA GLU A 113 -0.70 -3.39 -14.11
C GLU A 113 -0.34 -2.17 -14.97
N ASP A 114 -1.13 -1.93 -16.01
CA ASP A 114 -1.26 -0.60 -16.57
C ASP A 114 -1.96 0.25 -15.51
N GLY A 115 -1.20 1.06 -14.79
CA GLY A 115 -1.67 1.89 -13.68
C GLY A 115 -2.55 3.06 -14.11
N ALA A 116 -3.60 2.81 -14.91
CA ALA A 116 -4.53 3.82 -15.39
C ALA A 116 -5.97 3.66 -14.87
N GLU A 117 -6.38 2.50 -14.32
CA GLU A 117 -7.82 2.27 -14.04
C GLU A 117 -8.21 2.16 -12.56
N ALA A 118 -7.29 2.32 -11.60
CA ALA A 118 -7.61 2.18 -10.17
C ALA A 118 -7.75 3.51 -9.39
N VAL A 119 -7.77 4.67 -10.06
CA VAL A 119 -8.01 5.98 -9.41
C VAL A 119 -9.07 6.79 -10.16
N VAL A 120 -10.21 6.18 -10.47
CA VAL A 120 -11.43 6.93 -10.85
C VAL A 120 -12.64 6.23 -10.27
N GLN A 121 -12.82 6.31 -8.96
CA GLN A 121 -14.17 6.36 -8.40
C GLN A 121 -14.17 6.96 -7.00
N ALA A 122 -14.80 8.14 -6.96
CA ALA A 122 -15.47 8.77 -5.83
C ALA A 122 -14.62 9.47 -4.75
N GLU A 123 -14.03 10.62 -5.10
CA GLU A 123 -14.14 11.85 -4.29
C GLU A 123 -14.24 13.06 -5.22
N THR A 124 -15.45 13.54 -5.48
CA THR A 124 -15.70 14.87 -6.07
C THR A 124 -15.80 15.90 -4.93
N PRO A 125 -14.87 16.85 -4.80
CA PRO A 125 -15.11 18.05 -4.01
C PRO A 125 -16.04 18.96 -4.80
N ALA A 126 -17.22 19.23 -4.26
CA ALA A 126 -18.09 20.28 -4.74
C ALA A 126 -17.54 21.64 -4.28
N GLU A 127 -16.84 22.35 -5.18
CA GLU A 127 -16.66 23.80 -5.06
C GLU A 127 -16.38 24.41 -6.45
N GLU A 128 -17.43 24.86 -7.13
CA GLU A 128 -17.37 25.99 -8.07
C GLU A 128 -18.72 26.72 -8.06
N ALA A 129 -18.80 27.83 -7.32
CA ALA A 129 -19.78 28.89 -7.57
C ALA A 129 -19.03 30.23 -7.59
N GLN A 130 -19.22 30.94 -8.71
CA GLN A 130 -18.39 32.00 -9.25
C GLN A 130 -18.59 33.37 -8.56
N VAL A 131 -17.58 34.23 -8.67
CA VAL A 131 -17.64 35.67 -8.37
C VAL A 131 -17.52 36.48 -9.67
N LYS A 132 -18.55 37.28 -10.04
CA LYS A 132 -18.44 38.73 -10.43
C LYS A 132 -19.82 39.34 -10.78
N VAL A 133 -20.38 40.18 -9.90
CA VAL A 133 -20.62 41.65 -9.99
C VAL A 133 -21.41 42.14 -11.23
N GLU A 134 -22.65 42.60 -11.00
CA GLU A 134 -23.25 43.79 -11.62
C GLU A 134 -24.23 44.48 -10.63
N GLU A 135 -24.40 45.79 -10.82
CA GLU A 135 -24.89 46.84 -9.92
C GLU A 135 -26.38 46.78 -9.52
N GLY A 136 -26.73 47.51 -8.44
CA GLY A 136 -28.02 48.21 -8.39
C GLY A 136 -28.82 48.13 -7.08
N GLU A 137 -28.93 49.28 -6.42
CA GLU A 137 -30.01 49.73 -5.52
C GLU A 137 -30.20 49.13 -4.10
N GLN A 138 -29.64 49.89 -3.16
CA GLN A 138 -30.31 50.47 -1.97
C GLN A 138 -31.75 50.02 -1.67
N SER A 139 -32.00 49.56 -0.43
CA SER A 139 -32.65 50.43 0.56
C SER A 139 -33.04 49.73 1.88
N GLN A 140 -32.64 50.42 2.95
CA GLN A 140 -33.41 50.72 4.16
C GLN A 140 -33.62 49.68 5.27
N LYS A 141 -33.09 50.12 6.43
CA LYS A 141 -33.77 50.41 7.71
C LYS A 141 -33.47 49.47 8.87
N LYS A 142 -32.75 50.06 9.85
CA LYS A 142 -33.12 50.25 11.28
C LYS A 142 -33.42 48.96 12.07
N LYS A 143 -32.86 48.69 13.24
CA LYS A 143 -32.64 49.58 14.40
C LYS A 143 -31.92 48.79 15.51
N ASP A 144 -31.13 49.52 16.29
CA ASP A 144 -30.89 49.44 17.75
C ASP A 144 -31.38 48.19 18.50
N ALA A 145 -30.49 47.41 19.13
CA ALA A 145 -29.92 47.59 20.48
C ALA A 145 -30.82 47.10 21.64
N GLN A 146 -30.18 46.26 22.47
CA GLN A 146 -30.31 46.12 23.93
C GLN A 146 -31.37 45.21 24.58
N ASP A 147 -30.80 44.35 25.45
CA ASP A 147 -31.21 44.00 26.83
C ASP A 147 -32.38 43.04 27.10
N GLY A 148 -32.22 42.26 28.18
CA GLY A 148 -33.33 41.81 29.01
C GLY A 148 -33.57 40.32 29.15
N GLU A 149 -33.30 39.81 30.36
CA GLU A 149 -33.68 38.55 31.00
C GLU A 149 -35.06 37.95 30.62
N LYS A 150 -35.18 36.61 30.65
CA LYS A 150 -35.99 35.90 31.69
C LYS A 150 -36.03 34.37 31.56
N GLU A 151 -36.28 33.80 32.74
CA GLU A 151 -36.38 32.42 33.22
C GLU A 151 -37.44 31.51 32.55
N GLY A 152 -37.30 30.20 32.78
CA GLY A 152 -38.37 29.19 32.69
C GLY A 152 -37.83 27.84 32.17
N ALA A 153 -37.33 26.93 33.00
CA ALA A 153 -38.07 25.92 33.78
C ALA A 153 -38.34 24.59 33.02
N VAL A 154 -37.69 23.50 33.51
CA VAL A 154 -38.19 22.11 33.69
C VAL A 154 -38.52 21.33 32.38
N GLU A 155 -38.02 20.13 32.09
CA GLU A 155 -38.21 18.86 32.80
C GLU A 155 -37.26 17.75 32.24
N THR A 156 -37.27 16.64 32.96
CA THR A 156 -36.31 15.55 33.23
C THR A 156 -36.16 14.39 32.23
N GLY A 157 -35.08 13.62 32.43
CA GLY A 157 -35.04 12.14 32.33
C GLY A 157 -34.08 11.60 31.25
N GLU A 158 -32.78 11.41 31.49
CA GLU A 158 -32.10 10.38 32.31
C GLU A 158 -32.51 8.94 31.99
N VAL A 159 -31.65 8.20 31.26
CA VAL A 159 -31.26 6.82 31.59
C VAL A 159 -29.79 6.59 31.19
N GLU A 160 -28.89 6.87 32.12
CA GLU A 160 -27.53 6.32 32.14
C GLU A 160 -27.46 5.09 33.07
N LYS A 161 -26.65 4.10 32.66
CA LYS A 161 -25.85 3.18 33.49
C LYS A 161 -26.55 2.35 34.59
N LYS A 162 -26.71 1.05 34.29
CA LYS A 162 -26.60 -0.03 35.30
C LYS A 162 -25.18 -0.62 35.32
N VAL A 163 -24.33 -0.10 36.21
CA VAL A 163 -23.28 -0.88 36.86
C VAL A 163 -23.22 -0.45 38.34
N LYS A 164 -23.17 -1.44 39.23
CA LYS A 164 -22.85 -1.40 40.68
C LYS A 164 -24.01 -1.22 41.68
N LYS A 165 -24.62 -2.33 42.12
CA LYS A 165 -24.73 -2.69 43.56
C LYS A 165 -25.39 -4.08 43.71
N ALA A 166 -24.57 -5.12 43.84
CA ALA A 166 -24.95 -6.35 44.52
C ALA A 166 -23.72 -6.81 45.30
N LYS A 167 -23.50 -6.14 46.43
CA LYS A 167 -22.64 -6.63 47.50
C LYS A 167 -23.59 -6.95 48.66
N LYS A 168 -23.41 -8.14 49.22
CA LYS A 168 -23.78 -8.58 50.58
C LYS A 168 -25.17 -9.22 50.76
N ASP A 169 -25.19 -10.19 51.68
CA ASP A 169 -26.26 -11.10 52.15
C ASP A 169 -26.44 -12.35 51.28
N LYS A 170 -25.87 -13.52 51.63
CA LYS A 170 -26.11 -14.38 52.81
C LYS A 170 -24.90 -15.34 52.94
N GLU A 171 -24.12 -15.44 54.01
CA GLU A 171 -24.42 -16.00 55.35
C GLU A 171 -25.19 -17.33 55.30
N LEU A 172 -24.45 -18.44 55.22
CA LEU A 172 -24.36 -19.54 56.20
C LEU A 172 -23.43 -20.65 55.68
#